data_AF-A0A2S8V657-F1
#
_entry.id   AF-A0A2S8V657-F1
#
_cell.length_a   1.000
_cell.length_b   1.000
_cell.length_c   1.000
_cell.angle_alpha   90.00
_cell.angle_beta   90.00
_cell.angle_gamma   90.00
#
_symmetry.space_group_name_H-M   'P 1'
#
loop_
_entity.id
_entity.type
_entity.pdbx_description
1 polymer ?
#
loop_
_entity_poly.entity_id
_entity_poly.type
_entity_poly.pdbx_seq_one_letter_code
_entity_poly.pdbx_strand_id
1 'polypeptide(L)'
;MKVKHLLGPAALALSLLFTPPGVAQTADPAPIITGKQWTESDASHKKAYLLGIANLLQVERAYQERRKLNDTQTLVPRFTAGLQSHTLDSVRDGLDRWYAANPTKLDRPVIETLWFEIVVPGAKRKP
;
A
#
# COMPACT_ATOMS: atom_id res chain seq x y z
N MET A 1 72.72 29.35 17.47
CA MET A 1 72.71 28.66 16.16
C MET A 1 71.27 28.49 15.71
N LYS A 2 70.94 28.96 14.50
CA LYS A 2 69.64 28.76 13.85
C LYS A 2 69.54 27.33 13.31
N VAL A 3 68.41 26.66 13.51
CA VAL A 3 67.96 25.60 12.59
C VAL A 3 66.47 25.79 12.36
N LYS A 4 66.12 26.16 11.12
CA LYS A 4 64.75 26.25 10.61
C LYS A 4 64.34 24.83 10.18
N HIS A 5 63.25 24.30 10.71
CA HIS A 5 62.57 23.15 10.11
C HIS A 5 61.31 23.65 9.39
N LEU A 6 61.47 23.88 8.09
CA LEU A 6 60.39 23.78 7.11
C LEU A 6 59.91 22.33 7.11
N LEU A 7 58.67 22.09 7.51
CA LEU A 7 57.90 20.88 7.18
C LEU A 7 56.45 21.14 7.60
N GLY A 8 55.68 21.77 6.72
CA GLY A 8 54.28 22.09 6.99
C GLY A 8 53.55 22.53 5.73
N PRO A 9 53.35 21.63 4.76
CA PRO A 9 52.01 21.56 4.17
C PRO A 9 51.51 20.14 3.85
N ALA A 10 52.19 19.07 4.26
CA ALA A 10 51.83 17.71 3.83
C ALA A 10 50.61 17.09 4.56
N ALA A 11 50.04 17.76 5.57
CA ALA A 11 48.97 17.18 6.40
C ALA A 11 47.54 17.50 5.92
N LEU A 12 47.35 18.38 4.93
CA LEU A 12 46.02 18.87 4.52
C LEU A 12 45.44 18.18 3.28
N ALA A 13 46.17 17.27 2.63
CA ALA A 13 45.72 16.60 1.41
C ALA A 13 45.11 15.20 1.63
N LEU A 14 45.11 14.67 2.86
CA LEU A 14 44.76 13.27 3.14
C LEU A 14 43.37 13.06 3.76
N SER A 15 42.54 14.09 3.85
CA SER A 15 41.18 14.01 4.41
C SER A 15 40.06 13.87 3.37
N LEU A 16 40.38 13.84 2.07
CA LEU A 16 39.40 13.71 0.97
C LEU A 16 39.08 12.26 0.55
N LEU A 17 39.61 11.25 1.24
CA LEU A 17 39.49 9.84 0.80
C LEU A 17 38.50 8.98 1.62
N PHE A 18 37.76 9.56 2.56
CA PHE A 18 36.74 8.83 3.33
C PHE A 18 35.33 9.34 3.02
N THR A 19 34.90 9.19 1.78
CA THR A 19 33.47 9.06 1.51
C THR A 19 33.09 7.59 1.74
N PRO A 20 32.36 7.24 2.82
CA PRO A 20 31.82 5.90 2.92
C PRO A 20 30.95 5.65 1.68
N PRO A 21 31.05 4.47 1.04
CA PRO A 21 30.15 4.12 -0.05
C PRO A 21 28.73 4.28 0.47
N GLY A 22 27.95 5.16 -0.15
CA GLY A 22 26.53 5.27 0.12
C GLY A 22 25.90 3.93 -0.20
N VAL A 23 25.57 3.16 0.85
CA VAL A 23 24.72 1.98 0.70
C VAL A 23 23.42 2.48 0.07
N ALA A 24 23.19 2.09 -1.18
CA ALA A 24 21.89 2.28 -1.80
C ALA A 24 20.88 1.58 -0.90
N GLN A 25 20.03 2.36 -0.22
CA GLN A 25 18.85 1.79 0.43
C GLN A 25 18.08 1.08 -0.67
N THR A 26 18.00 -0.24 -0.59
CA THR A 26 17.01 -1.02 -1.32
C THR A 26 15.67 -0.36 -1.02
N ALA A 27 15.03 0.22 -2.03
CA ALA A 27 13.72 0.83 -1.87
C ALA A 27 12.81 -0.22 -1.23
N ASP A 28 12.22 0.11 -0.08
CA ASP A 28 11.26 -0.79 0.55
C ASP A 28 10.18 -1.13 -0.47
N PRO A 29 9.73 -2.40 -0.54
CA PRO A 29 8.62 -2.76 -1.40
C PRO A 29 7.41 -1.88 -1.08
N ALA A 30 6.61 -1.57 -2.10
CA ALA A 30 5.43 -0.73 -1.94
C ALA A 30 4.60 -1.22 -0.73
N PRO A 31 4.33 -0.36 0.27
CA PRO A 31 3.73 -0.80 1.51
C PRO A 31 2.29 -1.29 1.27
N ILE A 32 1.96 -2.45 1.83
CA ILE A 32 0.59 -2.95 1.86
C ILE A 32 -0.10 -2.36 3.09
N ILE A 33 -1.22 -1.68 2.87
CA ILE A 33 -2.02 -1.09 3.95
C ILE A 33 -2.66 -2.22 4.75
N THR A 34 -2.36 -2.28 6.05
CA THR A 34 -2.95 -3.22 7.01
C THR A 34 -3.97 -2.51 7.90
N GLY A 35 -4.62 -3.28 8.78
CA GLY A 35 -5.48 -2.75 9.83
C GLY A 35 -4.80 -1.72 10.72
N LYS A 36 -3.48 -1.81 10.91
CA LYS A 36 -2.73 -0.83 11.68
C LYS A 36 -2.83 0.57 11.06
N GLN A 37 -2.38 0.72 9.81
CA GLN A 37 -2.46 2.03 9.14
C GLN A 37 -3.91 2.45 8.93
N TRP A 38 -4.82 1.51 8.68
CA TRP A 38 -6.25 1.80 8.56
C TRP A 38 -6.81 2.43 9.83
N THR A 39 -6.58 1.82 11.00
CA THR A 39 -7.14 2.33 12.27
C THR A 39 -6.54 3.66 12.71
N GLU A 40 -5.29 3.93 12.34
CA GLU A 40 -4.60 5.21 12.57
C GLU A 40 -5.00 6.31 11.57
N SER A 41 -5.60 5.94 10.43
CA SER A 41 -5.98 6.88 9.37
C SER A 41 -7.31 7.58 9.65
N ASP A 42 -7.41 8.82 9.21
CA ASP A 42 -8.67 9.54 9.18
C ASP A 42 -9.64 9.03 8.09
N ALA A 43 -10.85 9.55 8.12
CA ALA A 43 -11.90 9.21 7.18
C ALA A 43 -11.55 9.51 5.72
N SER A 44 -10.81 10.58 5.41
CA SER A 44 -10.54 10.98 4.03
C SER A 44 -9.46 10.09 3.41
N HIS A 45 -8.41 9.75 4.16
CA HIS A 45 -7.37 8.80 3.74
C HIS A 45 -7.93 7.41 3.45
N LYS A 46 -8.82 6.91 4.32
CA LYS A 46 -9.54 5.64 4.11
C LYS A 46 -10.35 5.65 2.81
N LYS A 47 -11.10 6.72 2.57
CA LYS A 47 -11.89 6.88 1.33
C LYS A 47 -11.00 6.98 0.10
N ALA A 48 -9.89 7.71 0.18
CA ALA A 48 -8.93 7.83 -0.93
C ALA A 48 -8.32 6.48 -1.30
N TYR A 49 -7.96 5.65 -0.30
CA TYR A 49 -7.48 4.29 -0.53
C TYR A 49 -8.51 3.42 -1.25
N LEU A 50 -9.77 3.44 -0.78
CA LEU A 50 -10.87 2.69 -1.41
C LEU A 50 -11.19 3.17 -2.83
N LEU A 51 -11.11 4.48 -3.09
CA LEU A 51 -11.22 5.05 -4.44
C LEU A 51 -10.05 4.58 -5.34
N GLY A 52 -8.84 4.47 -4.80
CA GLY A 52 -7.70 3.88 -5.50
C GLY A 52 -7.97 2.45 -5.96
N ILE A 53 -8.57 1.62 -5.09
CA ILE A 53 -9.00 0.25 -5.44
C ILE A 53 -10.06 0.28 -6.53
N ALA A 54 -11.07 1.15 -6.41
CA ALA A 54 -12.11 1.29 -7.43
C ALA A 54 -11.52 1.66 -8.80
N ASN A 55 -10.54 2.57 -8.83
CA ASN A 55 -9.82 2.96 -10.04
C ASN A 55 -9.00 1.81 -10.63
N LEU A 56 -8.32 1.01 -9.80
CA LEU A 56 -7.61 -0.19 -10.25
C LEU A 56 -8.56 -1.19 -10.92
N LEU A 57 -9.76 -1.39 -10.37
CA LEU A 57 -10.78 -2.25 -10.99
C LEU A 57 -11.26 -1.72 -12.35
N GLN A 58 -11.23 -0.40 -12.58
CA GLN A 58 -11.51 0.15 -13.91
C GLN A 58 -10.41 -0.21 -14.92
N VAL A 59 -9.15 -0.16 -14.49
CA VAL A 59 -8.01 -0.60 -15.33
C VAL A 59 -8.12 -2.08 -15.64
N GLU A 60 -8.44 -2.91 -14.65
CA GLU A 60 -8.63 -4.35 -14.84
C GLU A 60 -9.80 -4.65 -15.78
N ARG A 61 -10.92 -3.93 -15.66
CA ARG A 61 -12.07 -4.06 -16.59
C ARG A 61 -11.66 -3.73 -18.02
N ALA A 62 -10.95 -2.62 -18.25
CA ALA A 62 -10.47 -2.27 -19.57
C ALA A 62 -9.49 -3.33 -20.13
N TYR A 63 -8.66 -3.92 -19.27
CA TYR A 63 -7.78 -5.03 -19.63
C TYR A 63 -8.57 -6.30 -19.99
N GLN A 64 -9.58 -6.66 -19.19
CA GLN A 64 -10.48 -7.78 -19.42
C GLN A 64 -11.15 -7.67 -20.80
N GLU A 65 -11.74 -6.51 -21.11
CA GLU A 65 -12.42 -6.25 -22.38
C GLU A 65 -11.48 -6.39 -23.58
N ARG A 66 -10.28 -5.78 -23.49
CA ARG A 66 -9.28 -5.84 -24.57
C ARG A 66 -8.77 -7.26 -24.83
N ARG A 67 -8.66 -8.08 -23.78
CA ARG A 67 -8.12 -9.44 -23.86
C ARG A 67 -9.20 -10.52 -23.96
N LYS A 68 -10.48 -10.14 -23.90
CA LYS A 68 -11.64 -11.06 -23.88
C LYS A 68 -11.51 -12.14 -22.81
N LEU A 69 -11.01 -11.77 -21.63
CA LEU A 69 -10.89 -12.70 -20.50
C LEU A 69 -12.28 -13.04 -19.97
N ASN A 70 -12.46 -14.28 -19.55
CA ASN A 70 -13.70 -14.69 -18.90
C ASN A 70 -13.74 -14.25 -17.43
N ASP A 71 -14.92 -14.35 -16.82
CA ASP A 71 -15.17 -13.86 -15.47
C ASP A 71 -14.40 -14.58 -14.36
N THR A 72 -13.82 -15.75 -14.64
CA THR A 72 -12.98 -16.48 -13.68
C THR A 72 -11.51 -16.06 -13.71
N GLN A 73 -11.13 -15.26 -14.70
CA GLN A 73 -9.75 -14.79 -14.92
C GLN A 73 -9.52 -13.38 -14.38
N THR A 74 -10.55 -12.72 -13.83
CA THR A 74 -10.48 -11.35 -13.32
C THR A 74 -11.23 -11.22 -12.01
N LEU A 75 -10.93 -10.16 -11.25
CA LEU A 75 -11.59 -9.87 -9.98
C LEU A 75 -12.88 -9.03 -10.17
N VAL A 76 -13.00 -8.37 -11.32
CA VAL A 76 -14.06 -7.39 -11.62
C VAL A 76 -15.48 -7.94 -11.37
N PRO A 77 -15.89 -9.11 -11.91
CA PRO A 77 -17.26 -9.59 -11.73
C PRO A 77 -17.62 -9.80 -10.27
N ARG A 78 -16.66 -10.30 -9.47
CA ARG A 78 -16.89 -10.58 -8.06
C ARG A 78 -16.94 -9.30 -7.24
N PHE A 79 -16.09 -8.32 -7.53
CA PHE A 79 -16.18 -6.99 -6.91
C PHE A 79 -17.50 -6.29 -7.27
N THR A 80 -17.92 -6.33 -8.53
CA THR A 80 -19.18 -5.73 -8.98
C THR A 80 -20.38 -6.36 -8.25
N ALA A 81 -20.48 -7.69 -8.22
CA ALA A 81 -21.56 -8.37 -7.50
C ALA A 81 -21.48 -8.16 -5.98
N GLY A 82 -20.26 -8.16 -5.42
CA GLY A 82 -20.04 -8.04 -3.97
C GLY A 82 -20.32 -6.66 -3.40
N LEU A 83 -20.13 -5.61 -4.20
CA LEU A 83 -20.30 -4.22 -3.78
C LEU A 83 -21.57 -3.57 -4.34
N GLN A 84 -22.44 -4.30 -5.05
CA GLN A 84 -23.63 -3.75 -5.71
C GLN A 84 -24.56 -2.96 -4.76
N SER A 85 -24.66 -3.37 -3.49
CA SER A 85 -25.48 -2.74 -2.46
C SER A 85 -24.71 -1.79 -1.54
N HIS A 86 -23.45 -1.48 -1.88
CA HIS A 86 -22.54 -0.74 -1.03
C HIS A 86 -22.19 0.63 -1.63
N THR A 87 -22.22 1.64 -0.78
CA THR A 87 -21.56 2.93 -1.04
C THR A 87 -20.13 2.90 -0.51
N LEU A 88 -19.29 3.83 -0.97
CA LEU A 88 -17.93 4.03 -0.44
C LEU A 88 -17.91 4.12 1.09
N ASP A 89 -18.86 4.86 1.66
CA ASP A 89 -18.98 5.06 3.10
C ASP A 89 -19.38 3.77 3.81
N SER A 90 -20.32 3.00 3.24
CA SER A 90 -20.72 1.72 3.83
C SER A 90 -19.58 0.69 3.84
N VAL A 91 -18.70 0.71 2.83
CA VAL A 91 -17.52 -0.16 2.77
C VAL A 91 -16.51 0.26 3.83
N ARG A 92 -16.20 1.55 3.92
CA ARG A 92 -15.31 2.10 4.95
C ARG A 92 -15.80 1.73 6.34
N ASP A 93 -17.08 1.97 6.62
CA ASP A 93 -17.66 1.70 7.93
C ASP A 93 -17.68 0.20 8.23
N GLY A 94 -17.85 -0.65 7.22
CA GLY A 94 -17.72 -2.10 7.34
C GLY A 94 -16.32 -2.53 7.77
N LEU A 95 -15.28 -1.97 7.14
CA LEU A 95 -13.89 -2.22 7.50
C LEU A 95 -13.55 -1.69 8.89
N ASP A 96 -14.00 -0.48 9.23
CA ASP A 96 -13.83 0.10 10.57
C ASP A 96 -14.43 -0.81 11.65
N ARG A 97 -15.67 -1.26 11.46
CA ARG A 97 -16.32 -2.19 12.39
C ARG A 97 -15.57 -3.52 12.50
N TRP A 98 -15.09 -4.05 11.39
CA TRP A 98 -14.36 -5.33 11.39
C TRP A 98 -13.06 -5.22 12.17
N TYR A 99 -12.23 -4.20 11.93
CA TYR A 99 -10.98 -4.03 12.66
C TYR A 99 -11.21 -3.68 14.14
N ALA A 100 -12.24 -2.90 14.47
CA ALA A 100 -12.62 -2.64 15.86
C ALA A 100 -13.03 -3.91 16.61
N ALA A 101 -13.72 -4.83 15.94
CA ALA A 101 -14.10 -6.14 16.49
C ALA A 101 -12.94 -7.16 16.53
N ASN A 102 -11.83 -6.91 15.81
CA ASN A 102 -10.71 -7.82 15.66
C ASN A 102 -9.35 -7.14 15.96
N PRO A 103 -9.13 -6.62 17.19
CA PRO A 103 -7.92 -5.86 17.52
C PRO A 103 -6.62 -6.69 17.45
N THR A 104 -6.71 -8.02 17.48
CA THR A 104 -5.55 -8.92 17.33
C THR A 104 -5.18 -9.20 15.87
N LYS A 105 -5.93 -8.66 14.90
CA LYS A 105 -5.74 -8.90 13.45
C LYS A 105 -5.35 -7.64 12.67
N LEU A 106 -4.74 -6.64 13.33
CA LEU A 106 -4.35 -5.40 12.67
C LEU A 106 -3.25 -5.59 11.63
N ASP A 107 -2.50 -6.68 11.66
CA ASP A 107 -1.51 -7.02 10.61
C ASP A 107 -2.16 -7.50 9.30
N ARG A 108 -3.46 -7.81 9.32
CA ARG A 108 -4.18 -8.27 8.12
C ARG A 108 -4.33 -7.11 7.11
N PRO A 109 -3.99 -7.31 5.83
CA PRO A 109 -4.17 -6.31 4.78
C PRO A 109 -5.62 -5.84 4.63
N VAL A 110 -5.82 -4.54 4.39
CA VAL A 110 -7.16 -3.96 4.18
C VAL A 110 -7.81 -4.52 2.93
N ILE A 111 -7.06 -4.66 1.83
CA ILE A 111 -7.58 -5.24 0.58
C ILE A 111 -8.04 -6.69 0.76
N GLU A 112 -7.34 -7.45 1.60
CA GLU A 112 -7.72 -8.82 1.94
C GLU A 112 -9.01 -8.85 2.77
N THR A 113 -9.10 -7.99 3.78
CA THR A 113 -10.30 -7.84 4.61
C THR A 113 -11.51 -7.40 3.76
N LEU A 114 -11.33 -6.42 2.87
CA LEU A 114 -12.34 -5.99 1.91
C LEU A 114 -12.83 -7.19 1.06
N TRP A 115 -11.90 -7.98 0.56
CA TRP A 115 -12.23 -9.14 -0.26
C TRP A 115 -13.04 -10.19 0.50
N PHE A 116 -12.53 -10.69 1.63
CA PHE A 116 -13.15 -11.84 2.31
C PHE A 116 -14.35 -11.48 3.17
N GLU A 117 -14.40 -10.27 3.72
CA GLU A 117 -15.41 -9.90 4.72
C GLU A 117 -16.56 -9.09 4.11
N ILE A 118 -16.35 -8.46 2.96
CA ILE A 118 -17.37 -7.62 2.30
C ILE A 118 -17.71 -8.17 0.90
N VAL A 119 -16.73 -8.29 0.02
CA VAL A 119 -16.95 -8.62 -1.40
C VAL A 119 -17.43 -10.07 -1.57
N VAL A 120 -16.71 -11.04 -1.02
CA VAL A 120 -17.03 -12.47 -1.14
C VAL A 120 -18.40 -12.80 -0.57
N PRO A 121 -18.80 -12.31 0.62
CA PRO A 121 -20.14 -12.51 1.16
C PRO A 121 -21.22 -11.78 0.36
N GLY A 122 -20.96 -10.53 -0.04
CA GLY A 122 -21.89 -9.74 -0.85
C GLY A 122 -22.21 -10.41 -2.19
N ALA A 123 -21.21 -11.01 -2.85
CA ALA A 123 -21.36 -11.64 -4.15
C ALA A 123 -22.15 -12.96 -4.09
N LYS A 124 -22.28 -13.57 -2.90
CA LYS A 124 -23.09 -14.77 -2.69
C LYS A 124 -24.56 -14.44 -2.41
N ARG A 125 -24.88 -13.20 -2.06
CA ARG A 125 -26.25 -12.76 -1.77
C ARG A 125 -26.97 -12.63 -3.11
N LYS A 126 -28.04 -13.43 -3.33
CA LYS A 126 -28.90 -13.28 -4.50
C LYS A 126 -29.56 -11.88 -4.46
N PRO A 127 -29.74 -11.22 -5.61
CA PRO A 127 -30.49 -9.96 -5.68
C PRO A 127 -31.92 -10.12 -5.17
#